data_AF-A0A3P3XKQ1-F1
#
_entry.id   AF-A0A3P3XKQ1-F1
#
_cell.length_a   1.000
_cell.length_b   1.000
_cell.length_c   1.000
_cell.angle_alpha   90.00
_cell.angle_beta   90.00
_cell.angle_gamma   90.00
#
_symmetry.space_group_name_H-M   'P 1'
#
loop_
_entity.id
_entity.type
_entity.pdbx_description
1 polymer ?
#
loop_
_entity_poly.entity_id
_entity_poly.type
_entity_poly.pdbx_seq_one_letter_code
_entity_poly.pdbx_strand_id
1 'polypeptide(L)'
;MTEKMKLLHLVRRGAKTFIQVQREKATGMLDFELKELENIFALLLLGGFAGIPSPPAPIAIELLPYLEREIVVLLARSDLSTDPIGALMGMLEID
;
A
#
# COMPACT_ATOMS: atom_id res chain seq x y z
N MET A 1 -7.95 -28.32 35.49
CA MET A 1 -7.91 -26.85 35.42
C MET A 1 -7.20 -26.33 34.16
N THR A 2 -6.23 -27.08 33.63
CA THR A 2 -5.40 -26.72 32.47
C THR A 2 -6.15 -26.70 31.12
N GLU A 3 -7.13 -27.58 30.92
CA GLU A 3 -7.93 -27.70 29.69
C GLU A 3 -8.80 -26.46 29.41
N LYS A 4 -9.57 -26.00 30.40
CA LYS A 4 -10.41 -24.79 30.26
C LYS A 4 -9.59 -23.53 29.96
N MET A 5 -8.39 -23.43 30.55
CA MET A 5 -7.50 -22.28 30.34
C MET A 5 -6.86 -22.31 28.94
N LYS A 6 -6.55 -23.50 28.41
CA LYS A 6 -6.20 -23.68 27.00
C LYS A 6 -7.37 -23.38 26.07
N LEU A 7 -8.60 -23.74 26.41
CA LEU A 7 -9.74 -23.40 25.56
C LEU A 7 -9.95 -21.88 25.48
N LEU A 8 -9.84 -21.18 26.62
CA LEU A 8 -10.01 -19.73 26.69
C LEU A 8 -8.94 -18.96 25.90
N HIS A 9 -7.67 -19.40 25.96
CA HIS A 9 -6.59 -18.74 25.20
C HIS A 9 -6.78 -18.93 23.68
N LEU A 10 -7.30 -20.09 23.27
CA LEU A 10 -7.52 -20.41 21.86
C LEU A 10 -8.65 -19.56 21.27
N VAL A 11 -9.77 -19.46 22.00
CA VAL A 11 -10.91 -18.60 21.62
C VAL A 11 -10.50 -17.13 21.59
N ARG A 12 -9.72 -16.66 22.58
CA ARG A 12 -9.22 -15.28 22.59
C ARG A 12 -8.28 -14.98 21.42
N ARG A 13 -7.42 -15.93 21.03
CA ARG A 13 -6.58 -15.80 19.83
C ARG A 13 -7.45 -15.77 18.57
N GLY A 14 -8.39 -16.70 18.43
CA GLY A 14 -9.30 -16.76 17.29
C GLY A 14 -10.09 -15.45 17.10
N ALA A 15 -10.66 -14.92 18.18
CA ALA A 15 -11.36 -13.64 18.15
C ALA A 15 -10.45 -12.47 17.76
N LYS A 16 -9.20 -12.45 18.26
CA LYS A 16 -8.22 -11.40 17.90
C LYS A 16 -7.85 -11.47 16.42
N THR A 17 -7.61 -12.66 15.88
CA THR A 17 -7.31 -12.86 14.46
C THR A 17 -8.50 -12.48 13.59
N PHE A 18 -9.72 -12.85 13.98
CA PHE A 18 -10.93 -12.48 13.24
C PHE A 18 -11.13 -10.97 13.15
N ILE A 19 -10.95 -10.26 14.27
CA ILE A 19 -11.02 -8.78 14.30
C ILE A 19 -9.92 -8.18 13.41
N GLN A 20 -8.71 -8.74 13.45
CA GLN A 20 -7.61 -8.27 12.62
C GLN A 20 -7.91 -8.43 11.12
N VAL A 21 -8.37 -9.61 10.70
CA VAL A 21 -8.72 -9.89 9.29
C VAL A 21 -9.85 -8.97 8.82
N GLN A 22 -10.87 -8.74 9.65
CA GLN A 22 -11.96 -7.82 9.29
C GLN A 22 -11.48 -6.38 9.15
N ARG A 23 -10.53 -5.95 10.00
CA ARG A 23 -9.93 -4.62 9.91
C ARG A 23 -9.07 -4.49 8.66
N GLU A 24 -8.26 -5.49 8.34
CA GLU A 24 -7.44 -5.54 7.12
C GLU A 24 -8.32 -5.53 5.87
N LYS A 25 -9.45 -6.27 5.85
CA LYS A 25 -10.42 -6.21 4.74
C LYS A 25 -11.09 -4.84 4.62
N ALA A 26 -11.39 -4.18 5.73
CA ALA A 26 -12.09 -2.90 5.73
C ALA A 26 -11.20 -1.74 5.24
N THR A 27 -9.88 -1.79 5.47
CA THR A 27 -8.95 -0.72 5.05
C THR A 27 -8.08 -1.08 3.86
N GLY A 28 -8.01 -2.36 3.47
CA GLY A 28 -7.07 -2.84 2.46
C GLY A 28 -7.17 -2.13 1.12
N MET A 29 -8.39 -1.79 0.68
CA MET A 29 -8.60 -1.01 -0.55
C MET A 29 -8.05 0.42 -0.42
N LEU A 30 -8.31 1.09 0.71
CA LEU A 30 -7.78 2.43 0.98
C LEU A 30 -6.25 2.43 1.08
N ASP A 31 -5.69 1.40 1.71
CA ASP A 31 -4.24 1.23 1.83
C ASP A 31 -3.59 1.00 0.46
N PHE A 32 -4.30 0.37 -0.48
CA PHE A 32 -3.86 0.21 -1.86
C PHE A 32 -3.96 1.51 -2.66
N GLU A 33 -5.11 2.19 -2.61
CA GLU A 33 -5.32 3.47 -3.28
C GLU A 33 -4.28 4.52 -2.84
N LEU A 34 -4.00 4.59 -1.53
CA LEU A 34 -3.00 5.49 -0.98
C LEU A 34 -1.63 5.21 -1.60
N LYS A 35 -1.19 3.95 -1.61
CA LYS A 35 0.10 3.55 -2.20
C LYS A 35 0.18 3.85 -3.69
N GLU A 36 -0.92 3.71 -4.42
CA GLU A 36 -0.94 4.01 -5.85
C GLU A 36 -0.85 5.53 -6.10
N LEU A 37 -1.51 6.34 -5.26
CA LEU A 37 -1.41 7.80 -5.32
C LEU A 37 0.03 8.28 -5.02
N GLU A 38 0.66 7.68 -4.00
CA GLU A 38 2.07 7.88 -3.62
C GLU A 38 3.01 7.56 -4.80
N ASN A 39 2.77 6.45 -5.51
CA ASN A 39 3.49 6.07 -6.73
C ASN A 39 3.29 7.06 -7.88
N ILE A 40 2.05 7.47 -8.16
CA ILE A 40 1.73 8.45 -9.22
C ILE A 40 2.39 9.80 -8.92
N PHE A 41 2.37 10.24 -7.66
CA PHE A 41 3.04 11.47 -7.24
C PHE A 41 4.54 11.44 -7.53
N ALA A 42 5.22 10.35 -7.17
CA ALA A 42 6.63 10.18 -7.48
C ALA A 42 6.90 10.13 -9.00
N LEU A 43 6.04 9.45 -9.76
CA LEU A 43 6.12 9.43 -11.23
C LEU A 43 5.84 10.81 -11.85
N LEU A 44 4.98 11.65 -11.29
CA LEU A 44 4.73 13.00 -11.81
C LEU A 44 5.93 13.92 -11.60
N LEU A 45 6.61 13.81 -10.45
CA LEU A 45 7.76 14.65 -10.13
C LEU A 45 9.05 14.17 -10.80
N LEU A 46 9.29 12.85 -10.85
CA LEU A 46 10.52 12.27 -11.40
C LEU A 46 10.37 11.82 -12.86
N GLY A 47 9.15 11.53 -13.31
CA GLY A 47 8.87 11.07 -14.67
C GLY A 47 9.16 12.13 -15.73
N GLY A 48 9.27 13.41 -15.36
CA GLY A 48 9.82 14.45 -16.23
C GLY A 48 11.19 14.09 -16.81
N PHE A 49 12.03 13.38 -16.05
CA PHE A 49 13.33 12.87 -16.52
C PHE A 49 13.20 11.69 -17.49
N ALA A 50 12.04 11.03 -17.52
CA ALA A 50 11.70 9.94 -18.43
C ALA A 50 10.80 10.40 -19.60
N GLY A 51 10.58 11.70 -19.77
CA GLY A 51 9.72 12.25 -20.85
C GLY A 51 8.21 12.19 -20.57
N ILE A 52 7.81 11.88 -19.34
CA ILE A 52 6.42 11.97 -18.88
C ILE A 52 6.11 13.44 -18.57
N PRO A 53 4.91 13.96 -18.91
CA PRO A 53 4.53 15.32 -18.54
C PRO A 53 4.64 15.52 -17.03
N SER A 54 5.48 16.47 -16.63
CA SER A 54 5.71 16.85 -15.23
C SER A 54 5.08 18.21 -14.92
N PRO A 55 4.74 18.48 -13.65
CA PRO A 55 4.30 19.79 -13.22
C PRO A 55 5.33 20.89 -13.57
N PRO A 56 4.90 22.16 -13.76
CA PRO A 56 5.83 23.28 -13.89
C PRO A 56 6.88 23.29 -12.79
N ALA A 57 8.14 23.57 -13.16
CA ALA A 57 9.30 23.47 -12.25
C ALA A 57 9.13 24.16 -10.88
N PRO A 58 8.51 25.36 -10.75
CA PRO A 58 8.28 25.97 -9.44
C PRO A 58 7.41 25.11 -8.52
N ILE A 59 6.35 24.52 -9.07
CA ILE A 59 5.43 23.63 -8.34
C ILE A 59 6.16 22.33 -7.98
N ALA A 60 6.94 21.77 -8.91
CA ALA A 60 7.70 20.56 -8.65
C ALA A 60 8.70 20.75 -7.49
N ILE A 61 9.42 21.87 -7.46
CA ILE A 61 10.39 22.21 -6.39
C ILE A 61 9.70 22.34 -5.04
N GLU A 62 8.54 22.98 -4.97
CA GLU A 62 7.76 23.11 -3.74
C GLU A 62 7.26 21.76 -3.21
N LEU A 63 7.05 20.80 -4.11
CA LEU A 63 6.60 19.45 -3.78
C LEU A 63 7.73 18.47 -3.44
N LEU A 64 8.99 18.78 -3.79
CA LEU A 64 10.15 17.90 -3.52
C LEU A 64 10.27 17.45 -2.04
N PRO A 65 10.03 18.29 -1.01
CA PRO A 65 10.15 17.85 0.38
C PRO A 65 9.18 16.71 0.75
N TYR A 66 8.03 16.62 0.07
CA TYR A 66 7.04 15.57 0.34
C TYR A 66 7.41 14.22 -0.31
N LEU A 67 8.39 14.21 -1.22
CA LEU A 67 8.79 13.05 -1.99
C LEU A 67 9.73 12.09 -1.24
N GLU A 68 10.30 12.51 -0.10
CA GLU A 68 11.22 11.68 0.70
C GLU A 68 10.62 10.33 1.08
N ARG A 69 9.39 10.34 1.62
CA ARG A 69 8.68 9.12 2.04
C ARG A 69 8.24 8.28 0.83
N GLU A 70 7.86 8.95 -0.25
CA GLU A 70 7.31 8.29 -1.43
C GLU A 70 8.36 7.56 -2.26
N ILE A 71 9.61 8.01 -2.24
CA ILE A 71 10.73 7.24 -2.79
C ILE A 71 10.87 5.89 -2.09
N VAL A 72 10.73 5.85 -0.76
CA VAL A 72 10.87 4.61 0.01
C VAL A 72 9.74 3.63 -0.35
N VAL A 73 8.52 4.12 -0.52
CA VAL A 73 7.37 3.31 -0.94
C VAL A 73 7.57 2.78 -2.36
N LEU A 74 8.02 3.63 -3.29
CA LEU A 74 8.26 3.27 -4.69
C LEU A 74 9.36 2.21 -4.81
N LEU A 75 10.47 2.35 -4.06
CA LEU A 75 11.56 1.37 -4.04
C LEU A 75 11.09 0.01 -3.49
N ALA A 76 10.27 0.01 -2.44
CA ALA A 76 9.69 -1.23 -1.89
C ALA A 76 8.76 -1.96 -2.89
N ARG A 77 8.13 -1.23 -3.82
CA ARG A 77 7.31 -1.78 -4.92
C ARG A 77 8.16 -2.29 -6.09
N SER A 78 9.30 -1.66 -6.39
CA SER A 78 10.21 -2.09 -7.46
C SER A 78 10.63 -3.55 -7.29
N ASP A 79 10.90 -3.98 -6.06
CA ASP A 79 11.27 -5.37 -5.76
C ASP A 79 10.14 -6.38 -6.02
N LEU A 80 8.89 -5.92 -6.16
CA LEU A 80 7.69 -6.72 -6.49
C LEU A 80 7.18 -6.50 -7.93
N SER A 81 7.90 -5.78 -8.81
CA SER A 81 7.36 -5.29 -10.09
C SER A 81 7.11 -6.36 -11.16
N THR A 82 7.29 -7.65 -10.85
CA THR A 82 7.20 -8.74 -11.84
C THR A 82 5.80 -8.95 -12.40
N ASP A 83 4.73 -8.53 -11.68
CA ASP A 83 3.36 -8.56 -12.18
C ASP A 83 2.44 -7.47 -11.55
N PRO A 84 2.55 -6.21 -12.01
CA PRO A 84 1.76 -5.11 -11.45
C PRO A 84 0.28 -5.19 -11.85
N ILE A 85 -0.03 -5.73 -13.03
CA ILE A 85 -1.40 -5.85 -13.54
C ILE A 85 -2.14 -6.99 -12.83
N GLY A 86 -1.49 -8.14 -12.62
CA GLY A 86 -2.10 -9.23 -11.84
C GLY A 86 -2.35 -8.85 -10.39
N ALA A 87 -1.47 -8.06 -9.77
CA ALA A 87 -1.70 -7.51 -8.44
C ALA A 87 -2.92 -6.57 -8.38
N LEU A 88 -3.11 -5.73 -9.41
CA LEU A 88 -4.28 -4.87 -9.58
C LEU A 88 -5.56 -5.69 -9.75
N MET A 89 -5.55 -6.69 -10.65
CA MET A 89 -6.72 -7.55 -10.90
C MET A 89 -7.14 -8.35 -9.67
N GLY A 90 -6.18 -8.90 -8.91
CA GLY A 90 -6.45 -9.62 -7.67
C GLY A 90 -7.01 -8.72 -6.55
N MET A 91 -6.63 -7.44 -6.51
CA MET A 91 -7.16 -6.45 -5.57
C MET A 91 -8.56 -5.95 -5.95
N LEU A 92 -8.82 -5.79 -7.25
CA LEU A 92 -10.10 -5.31 -7.77
C LEU A 92 -11.19 -6.40 -7.81
N GLU A 93 -10.86 -7.64 -7.42
CA GLU A 93 -11.73 -8.82 -7.49
C GLU A 93 -12.37 -9.00 -8.88
N ILE A 94 -11.61 -8.69 -9.94
CA ILE A 94 -12.06 -8.85 -11.34
C ILE A 94 -11.75 -10.28 -11.79
N ASP A 95 -12.79 -11.03 -12.13
CA ASP A 95 -12.72 -12.35 -12.81
C ASP A 95 -12.27 -12.22 -14.28
#